data_AF-A0A2N2S8E5-F1
#
_entry.id   AF-A0A2N2S8E5-F1
#
_cell.length_a   1.000
_cell.length_b   1.000
_cell.length_c   1.000
_cell.angle_alpha   90.00
_cell.angle_beta   90.00
_cell.angle_gamma   90.00
#
_symmetry.space_group_name_H-M   'P 1'
#
loop_
_entity.id
_entity.type
_entity.pdbx_description
1 polymer ?
#
loop_
_entity_poly.entity_id
_entity_poly.type
_entity_poly.pdbx_seq_one_letter_code
_entity_poly.pdbx_strand_id
1 'polypeptide(L)' 'KDDETGEDLVQRPDDAAETVQKRLEVYHSQTKPLVKYYVDWANSGSNGAPKYVFVNGLGDMNVIRDHIFAALT' A
#
# COMPACT_ATOMS: atom_id res chain seq x y z
N LYS A 1 11.75 10.49 23.29
CA LYS A 1 13.21 10.32 23.21
C LYS A 1 13.45 9.04 22.44
N ASP A 2 14.51 8.98 21.66
CA ASP A 2 14.92 7.75 20.98
C ASP A 2 15.29 6.67 22.00
N ASP A 3 14.94 5.42 21.73
CA ASP A 3 15.15 4.31 22.66
C ASP A 3 16.60 3.77 22.64
N GLU A 4 17.37 4.01 21.56
CA GLU A 4 18.75 3.55 21.42
C GLU A 4 19.76 4.65 21.82
N THR A 5 19.53 5.89 21.36
CA THR A 5 20.47 7.02 21.53
C THR A 5 20.03 8.01 22.60
N GLY A 6 18.74 8.03 22.97
CA GLY A 6 18.19 8.99 23.92
C GLY A 6 17.97 10.41 23.37
N GLU A 7 18.17 10.62 22.07
CA GLU A 7 18.02 11.92 21.41
C GLU A 7 16.54 12.36 21.32
N ASP A 8 16.32 13.65 21.03
CA ASP A 8 14.97 14.17 20.80
C ASP A 8 14.40 13.70 19.47
N LEU A 9 13.13 13.28 19.51
CA LEU A 9 12.38 12.88 18.33
C LEU A 9 11.75 14.10 17.68
N VAL A 10 11.68 14.08 16.35
CA VAL A 10 11.01 15.11 15.56
C VAL A 10 10.00 14.48 14.62
N GLN A 11 8.89 15.17 14.40
CA GLN A 11 7.95 14.83 13.33
C GLN A 11 8.40 15.52 12.05
N ARG A 12 8.52 14.79 10.94
CA ARG A 12 8.83 15.41 9.66
C ARG A 12 7.64 16.23 9.17
N PRO A 13 7.87 17.33 8.42
CA PRO A 13 6.78 18.17 7.91
C PRO A 13 5.73 17.40 7.10
N ASP A 14 6.15 16.38 6.35
CA ASP A 14 5.26 15.59 5.48
C ASP A 14 4.37 14.62 6.25
N ASP A 15 4.70 14.36 7.53
CA ASP A 15 3.94 13.47 8.42
C ASP A 15 2.86 14.25 9.20
N ALA A 16 2.69 15.56 8.94
CA ALA A 16 1.59 16.36 9.49
C ALA A 16 0.23 15.84 8.99
N ALA A 17 -0.79 15.83 9.86
CA ALA A 17 -2.09 15.23 9.58
C ALA A 17 -2.75 15.77 8.29
N GLU A 18 -2.68 17.09 8.06
CA GLU A 18 -3.20 17.71 6.84
C GLU A 18 -2.48 17.23 5.58
N THR A 19 -1.16 17.11 5.64
CA THR A 19 -0.35 16.59 4.52
C THR A 19 -0.67 15.12 4.25
N VAL A 20 -0.79 14.30 5.30
CA VAL A 20 -1.18 12.89 5.17
C VAL A 20 -2.57 12.75 4.57
N GLN A 21 -3.55 13.51 5.06
CA GLN A 21 -4.91 13.51 4.51
C GLN A 21 -4.91 13.90 3.04
N LYS A 22 -4.15 14.94 2.67
CA LYS A 22 -4.07 15.39 1.28
C LYS A 22 -3.50 14.32 0.36
N ARG A 23 -2.47 13.59 0.81
CA ARG A 23 -1.86 12.48 0.05
C ARG A 23 -2.84 11.31 -0.12
N LEU A 24 -3.63 11.01 0.91
CA LEU A 24 -4.67 9.97 0.83
C LEU A 24 -5.78 10.35 -0.16
N GLU A 25 -6.23 11.60 -0.18
CA GLU A 25 -7.19 12.10 -1.18
C GLU A 25 -6.67 11.94 -2.63
N VAL A 26 -5.40 12.32 -2.86
CA VAL A 26 -4.75 12.18 -4.17
C VAL A 26 -4.66 10.71 -4.57
N TYR A 27 -4.27 9.82 -3.66
CA TYR A 27 -4.25 8.38 -3.91
C TYR A 27 -5.64 7.85 -4.32
N HIS A 28 -6.69 8.22 -3.58
CA HIS A 28 -8.04 7.75 -3.88
C HIS A 28 -8.61 8.31 -5.18
N SER A 29 -8.26 9.55 -5.54
CA SER A 29 -8.74 10.18 -6.78
C SER A 29 -7.96 9.74 -8.03
N GLN A 30 -6.66 9.44 -7.90
CA GLN A 30 -5.79 9.19 -9.07
C GLN A 30 -5.28 7.74 -9.14
N THR A 31 -4.84 7.16 -8.03
CA THR A 31 -4.22 5.82 -8.03
C THR A 31 -5.25 4.70 -7.91
N LYS A 32 -6.29 4.86 -7.08
CA LYS A 32 -7.33 3.83 -6.91
C LYS A 32 -8.06 3.46 -8.21
N PRO A 33 -8.39 4.39 -9.14
CA PRO A 33 -8.94 4.04 -10.44
C PRO A 33 -8.02 3.15 -11.28
N LEU A 34 -6.70 3.36 -11.21
CA LEU A 34 -5.72 2.54 -11.91
C LEU A 34 -5.69 1.10 -11.36
N VAL A 35 -5.77 0.95 -10.04
CA VAL A 35 -5.91 -0.38 -9.41
C VAL A 35 -7.18 -1.07 -9.91
N LYS A 36 -8.32 -0.36 -9.93
CA LYS A 36 -9.58 -0.91 -10.45
C LYS A 36 -9.45 -1.37 -11.90
N TYR A 37 -8.80 -0.59 -12.75
CA TYR A 37 -8.57 -0.96 -14.15
C TYR A 37 -7.86 -2.32 -14.28
N TYR A 38 -6.77 -2.53 -13.51
CA TYR A 38 -6.04 -3.80 -13.56
C TYR A 38 -6.80 -4.97 -12.95
N VAL A 39 -7.63 -4.72 -11.93
CA VAL A 39 -8.55 -5.74 -11.38
C VAL A 39 -9.57 -6.17 -12.43
N ASP A 40 -10.21 -5.21 -13.09
CA ASP A 40 -11.21 -5.48 -14.13
C ASP A 40 -10.58 -6.21 -15.31
N TRP A 41 -9.36 -5.83 -15.72
CA TRP A 41 -8.61 -6.50 -16.78
C TRP A 41 -8.21 -7.93 -16.41
N ALA A 42 -7.73 -8.16 -15.19
CA ALA A 42 -7.45 -9.51 -14.70
C ALA A 42 -8.70 -10.40 -14.72
N ASN A 43 -9.86 -9.83 -14.40
CA ASN A 43 -11.15 -10.54 -14.37
C ASN A 43 -11.80 -10.71 -15.75
N SER A 44 -11.36 -9.99 -16.79
CA SER A 44 -11.99 -10.03 -18.10
C SER A 44 -11.69 -11.30 -18.89
N GLY A 45 -10.68 -12.09 -18.47
CA GLY A 45 -10.20 -13.26 -19.21
C GLY A 45 -9.51 -12.91 -20.54
N SER A 46 -9.20 -11.62 -20.75
CA SER A 46 -8.50 -11.16 -21.95
C SER A 46 -7.09 -11.75 -22.01
N ASN A 47 -6.66 -12.18 -23.19
CA ASN A 47 -5.31 -12.69 -23.37
C ASN A 47 -4.28 -11.61 -23.03
N GLY A 48 -3.29 -11.95 -22.20
CA GLY A 48 -2.27 -11.02 -21.70
C GLY A 48 -2.66 -10.19 -20.47
N ALA A 49 -3.85 -10.41 -19.88
CA ALA A 49 -4.20 -9.78 -18.62
C ALA A 49 -3.25 -10.24 -17.49
N PRO A 50 -2.82 -9.33 -16.58
CA PRO A 50 -1.96 -9.71 -15.46
C PRO A 50 -2.73 -10.52 -14.40
N LYS A 51 -2.01 -11.36 -13.64
CA LYS A 51 -2.53 -11.91 -12.39
C LYS A 51 -2.62 -10.77 -11.37
N TYR A 52 -3.84 -10.43 -10.95
CA TYR A 52 -4.06 -9.50 -9.85
C TYR A 52 -4.16 -10.26 -8.53
N VAL A 53 -3.48 -9.76 -7.49
CA VAL A 53 -3.61 -10.28 -6.13
C VAL A 53 -3.75 -9.12 -5.14
N PHE A 54 -4.77 -9.19 -4.28
CA PHE A 54 -4.91 -8.30 -3.13
C PHE A 54 -4.31 -8.96 -1.90
N VAL A 55 -3.45 -8.23 -1.19
CA VAL A 55 -2.90 -8.65 0.11
C VAL A 55 -3.31 -7.64 1.16
N ASN A 56 -3.86 -8.11 2.28
CA ASN A 56 -4.19 -7.25 3.41
C ASN A 56 -2.89 -6.76 4.08
N GLY A 57 -2.69 -5.45 4.12
CA GLY A 57 -1.50 -4.81 4.70
C GLY A 57 -1.58 -4.54 6.20
N LEU A 58 -2.61 -5.04 6.90
CA LEU A 58 -2.74 -4.91 8.36
C LEU A 58 -2.30 -6.18 9.07
N GLY A 59 -1.42 -6.05 10.07
CA GLY A 59 -0.97 -7.15 10.92
C GLY A 59 0.55 -7.25 11.02
N ASP A 60 1.04 -8.44 11.41
CA ASP A 60 2.46 -8.73 11.52
C ASP A 60 3.16 -8.73 10.15
N MET A 61 4.37 -8.16 10.09
CA MET A 61 5.14 -8.02 8.85
C MET A 61 5.46 -9.39 8.22
N ASN A 62 5.83 -10.40 9.01
CA ASN A 62 6.17 -11.71 8.48
C ASN A 62 4.94 -12.39 7.88
N VAL A 63 3.77 -12.22 8.50
CA VAL A 63 2.50 -12.72 7.97
C VAL A 63 2.15 -12.06 6.64
N ILE A 64 2.28 -10.74 6.54
CA ILE A 64 2.04 -10.00 5.28
C ILE A 64 3.01 -10.48 4.19
N ARG A 65 4.29 -10.63 4.51
CA ARG A 65 5.32 -11.16 3.61
C ARG A 65 4.96 -12.55 3.09
N ASP A 66 4.56 -13.45 3.98
CA ASP A 66 4.24 -14.83 3.62
C ASP A 66 2.99 -14.90 2.73
N HIS A 67 1.99 -14.05 2.96
CA HIS A 67 0.85 -13.90 2.07
C HIS A 67 1.25 -13.42 0.66
N ILE A 68 2.22 -12.49 0.56
CA ILE A 68 2.74 -12.04 -0.75
C ILE A 68 3.41 -13.21 -1.47
N PHE A 69 4.30 -13.96 -0.80
CA PHE A 69 4.98 -15.09 -1.45
C PHE A 69 4.01 -16.19 -1.89
N ALA A 70 3.01 -16.53 -1.06
CA ALA A 70 1.98 -17.49 -1.42
C ALA A 70 1.13 -17.05 -2.63
N ALA A 71 0.94 -15.75 -2.81
CA ALA A 71 0.21 -15.18 -3.93
C ALA A 71 1.00 -15.22 -5.26
N LEU A 72 2.33 -15.30 -5.21
CA LEU A 72 3.19 -15.33 -6.40
C LEU A 72 3.31 -16.74 -7.01
N THR A 73 3.07 -17.78 -6.23
CA THR A 73 2.97 -19.17 -6.70
C THR A 73 1.62 -19.45 -7.36
#